data_AF-A0A382UW97-F1
#
_entry.id   AF-A0A382UW97-F1
#
_cell.length_a   1.000
_cell.length_b   1.000
_cell.length_c   1.000
_cell.angle_alpha   90.00
_cell.angle_beta   90.00
_cell.angle_gamma   90.00
#
_symmetry.space_group_name_H-M   'P 1'
#
loop_
_entity.id
_entity.type
_entity.pdbx_description
1 polymer ?
#
loop_
_entity_poly.entity_id
_entity_poly.type
_entity_poly.pdbx_seq_one_letter_code
_entity_poly.pdbx_strand_id
1 'polypeptide(L)'
;PRGDWLKAGELRRNPDLARTYRAIADQGRDAFYEGDIAREIARYSEENDGLITYEDLKRHEVEWQEPVAISYRGRTVYEAPPNSSGHVLLQELGMFEHFDPQEYGYMSSGSIHLMVEAKKLAFADREAYLADPHYVDIPIEGMLDPAYLSERARLIDVDHAAENVVEGDPWGYMSRRPDSRKKHREAGRLHQVGSDTTHFCVVDRWGNSVGELQSIQTAFGSCVIAGSTGILLNNRMTYWHLDPDHIDYLNPGQKVRHTMNPLMVFSAPVEKGGKLELVCGTPGADTQVQ
;
A
#
# COMPACT_ATOMS: atom_id res chain seq x y z
N PRO A 1 29.01 10.73 -11.57
CA PRO A 1 29.86 11.86 -12.06
C PRO A 1 31.14 11.43 -12.80
N ARG A 2 31.78 10.30 -12.45
CA ARG A 2 32.99 9.80 -13.14
C ARG A 2 32.78 8.47 -13.88
N GLY A 3 31.53 8.00 -14.01
CA GLY A 3 31.23 6.66 -14.52
C GLY A 3 31.42 5.53 -13.50
N ASP A 4 32.07 5.81 -12.36
CA ASP A 4 32.25 4.84 -11.28
C ASP A 4 31.11 4.87 -10.25
N TRP A 5 30.78 3.69 -9.74
CA TRP A 5 29.92 3.54 -8.56
C TRP A 5 30.62 4.09 -7.31
N LEU A 6 29.86 4.77 -6.46
CA LEU A 6 30.35 5.21 -5.16
C LEU A 6 30.64 4.00 -4.27
N LYS A 7 31.75 4.05 -3.56
CA LYS A 7 32.15 3.01 -2.60
C LYS A 7 31.76 3.38 -1.18
N ALA A 8 31.64 2.38 -0.31
CA ALA A 8 31.41 2.59 1.11
C ALA A 8 32.47 3.54 1.70
N GLY A 9 32.02 4.56 2.44
CA GLY A 9 32.86 5.60 3.02
C GLY A 9 33.13 6.81 2.11
N GLU A 10 32.75 6.78 0.83
CA GLU A 10 32.89 7.95 -0.05
C GLU A 10 31.78 8.99 0.17
N LEU A 11 32.15 10.26 0.05
CA LEU A 11 31.19 11.36 0.20
C LEU A 11 30.34 11.53 -1.07
N ARG A 12 29.03 11.30 -0.94
CA ARG A 12 28.04 11.68 -1.96
C ARG A 12 27.58 13.12 -1.74
N ARG A 13 27.63 13.95 -2.78
CA ARG A 13 27.01 15.30 -2.79
C ARG A 13 25.95 15.36 -3.89
N ASN A 14 24.80 15.94 -3.57
CA ASN A 14 23.73 16.21 -4.53
C ASN A 14 23.32 17.70 -4.41
N PRO A 15 24.07 18.62 -5.03
CA PRO A 15 23.82 20.06 -4.90
C PRO A 15 22.47 20.47 -5.49
N ASP A 16 21.96 19.72 -6.45
CA ASP A 16 20.67 19.96 -7.10
C ASP A 16 19.53 19.65 -6.13
N LEU A 17 19.55 18.46 -5.53
CA LEU A 17 18.58 18.09 -4.48
C LEU A 17 18.67 19.01 -3.26
N ALA A 18 19.87 19.49 -2.90
CA ALA A 18 20.02 20.45 -1.82
C ALA A 18 19.32 21.79 -2.10
N ARG A 19 19.33 22.27 -3.36
CA ARG A 19 18.56 23.47 -3.75
C ARG A 19 17.07 23.21 -3.68
N THR A 20 16.62 22.05 -4.16
CA THR A 20 15.22 21.60 -4.07
C THR A 20 14.73 21.59 -2.63
N TYR A 21 15.47 20.94 -1.71
CA TYR A 21 15.08 20.92 -0.29
C TYR A 21 15.06 22.30 0.36
N ARG A 22 15.96 23.21 -0.03
CA ARG A 22 15.92 24.59 0.48
C ARG A 22 14.68 25.34 0.02
N ALA A 23 14.32 25.21 -1.26
CA ALA A 23 13.09 25.82 -1.78
C ALA A 23 11.84 25.30 -1.05
N ILE A 24 11.76 23.98 -0.80
CA ILE A 24 10.64 23.38 -0.04
C ILE A 24 10.64 23.85 1.42
N ALA A 25 11.80 23.96 2.07
CA ALA A 25 11.89 24.44 3.45
C ALA A 25 11.44 25.90 3.58
N ASP A 26 11.77 26.74 2.61
CA ASP A 26 11.49 28.19 2.65
C ASP A 26 10.05 28.53 2.20
N GLN A 27 9.50 27.78 1.24
CA GLN A 27 8.24 28.10 0.56
C GLN A 27 7.16 27.02 0.73
N GLY A 28 7.48 25.91 1.40
CA GLY A 28 6.56 24.82 1.66
C GLY A 28 6.20 24.00 0.41
N ARG A 29 4.99 23.43 0.45
CA ARG A 29 4.41 22.56 -0.59
C ARG A 29 4.46 23.22 -1.97
N ASP A 30 4.12 24.49 -2.05
CA ASP A 30 3.85 25.14 -3.34
C ASP A 30 5.14 25.33 -4.16
N ALA A 31 6.32 25.39 -3.52
CA ALA A 31 7.59 25.33 -4.25
C ALA A 31 7.73 24.05 -5.08
N PHE A 32 7.24 22.91 -4.56
CA PHE A 32 7.30 21.63 -5.25
C PHE A 32 6.22 21.49 -6.32
N TYR A 33 4.96 21.79 -5.98
CA TYR A 33 3.80 21.47 -6.83
C TYR A 33 3.37 22.59 -7.77
N GLU A 34 3.71 23.85 -7.47
CA GLU A 34 3.27 25.02 -8.25
C GLU A 34 4.42 25.93 -8.69
N GLY A 35 5.58 25.82 -8.05
CA GLY A 35 6.77 26.62 -8.26
C GLY A 35 7.71 26.10 -9.36
N ASP A 36 8.96 26.55 -9.29
CA ASP A 36 9.97 26.25 -10.31
C ASP A 36 10.34 24.76 -10.37
N ILE A 37 10.21 24.03 -9.26
CA ILE A 37 10.43 22.58 -9.23
C ILE A 37 9.40 21.88 -10.12
N ALA A 38 8.11 22.22 -10.00
CA ALA A 38 7.07 21.65 -10.84
C ALA A 38 7.28 21.95 -12.32
N ARG A 39 7.64 23.20 -12.64
CA ARG A 39 7.93 23.61 -14.02
C ARG A 39 9.12 22.87 -14.60
N GLU A 40 10.17 22.65 -13.81
CA GLU A 40 11.37 21.92 -14.24
C GLU A 40 11.08 20.43 -14.46
N ILE A 41 10.28 19.80 -13.59
CA ILE A 41 9.83 18.41 -13.78
C ILE A 41 9.01 18.30 -15.08
N ALA A 42 8.05 19.21 -15.29
CA ALA A 42 7.21 19.21 -16.48
C ALA A 42 8.00 19.45 -17.77
N ARG A 43 8.92 20.43 -17.78
CA ARG A 43 9.82 20.70 -18.89
C ARG A 43 10.67 19.47 -19.23
N TYR A 44 11.28 18.85 -18.21
CA TYR A 44 12.09 17.65 -18.41
C TYR A 44 11.24 16.49 -18.95
N SER A 45 10.02 16.30 -18.44
CA SER A 45 9.10 15.30 -18.95
C SER A 45 8.79 15.53 -20.43
N GLU A 46 8.39 16.75 -20.81
CA GLU A 46 8.06 17.10 -22.21
C GLU A 46 9.25 16.89 -23.17
N GLU A 47 10.46 17.31 -22.78
CA GLU A 47 11.67 17.13 -23.60
C GLU A 47 12.09 15.67 -23.80
N ASN A 48 11.56 14.75 -22.99
CA ASN A 48 11.89 13.31 -23.01
C ASN A 48 10.65 12.44 -23.30
N ASP A 49 9.64 12.98 -23.98
CA ASP A 49 8.40 12.28 -24.36
C ASP A 49 7.63 11.65 -23.18
N GLY A 50 7.78 12.23 -21.99
CA GLY A 50 7.08 11.82 -20.76
C GLY A 50 5.68 12.42 -20.64
N LEU A 51 4.87 11.84 -19.76
CA LEU A 51 3.45 12.19 -19.61
C LEU A 51 3.15 13.18 -18.48
N ILE A 52 4.14 13.55 -17.65
CA ILE A 52 3.92 14.42 -16.49
C ILE A 52 3.91 15.88 -16.95
N THR A 53 2.77 16.55 -16.77
CA THR A 53 2.59 17.97 -17.03
C THR A 53 2.67 18.81 -15.76
N TYR A 54 2.85 20.12 -15.92
CA TYR A 54 2.77 21.06 -14.80
C TYR A 54 1.39 21.02 -14.12
N GLU A 55 0.32 20.88 -14.91
CA GLU A 55 -1.05 20.79 -14.37
C GLU A 55 -1.30 19.48 -13.61
N ASP A 56 -0.61 18.38 -13.95
CA ASP A 56 -0.65 17.14 -13.15
C ASP A 56 -0.05 17.35 -11.75
N LEU A 57 1.07 18.07 -11.66
CA LEU A 57 1.71 18.39 -10.39
C LEU A 57 0.87 19.39 -9.59
N LYS A 58 0.43 20.47 -10.23
CA LYS A 58 -0.35 21.52 -9.57
C LYS A 58 -1.66 21.02 -8.97
N ARG A 59 -2.38 20.13 -9.67
CA ARG A 59 -3.64 19.58 -9.17
C ARG A 59 -3.48 18.53 -8.06
N HIS A 60 -2.25 18.14 -7.72
CA HIS A 60 -2.03 17.08 -6.75
C HIS A 60 -2.41 17.54 -5.34
N GLU A 61 -3.28 16.77 -4.69
CA GLU A 61 -3.68 16.99 -3.30
C GLU A 61 -3.43 15.72 -2.47
N VAL A 62 -3.03 15.93 -1.21
CA VAL A 62 -2.92 14.86 -0.22
C VAL A 62 -4.28 14.69 0.45
N GLU A 63 -4.73 13.44 0.55
CA GLU A 63 -6.02 13.09 1.12
C GLU A 63 -5.84 12.50 2.52
N TRP A 64 -6.51 13.09 3.52
CA TRP A 64 -6.64 12.48 4.84
C TRP A 64 -7.74 11.43 4.79
N GLN A 65 -7.41 10.21 5.20
CA GLN A 65 -8.33 9.07 5.13
C GLN A 65 -8.41 8.39 6.49
N GLU A 66 -9.61 7.95 6.85
CA GLU A 66 -9.82 7.12 8.03
C GLU A 66 -9.21 5.73 7.81
N PRO A 67 -8.50 5.16 8.80
CA PRO A 67 -7.93 3.83 8.67
C PRO A 67 -9.01 2.76 8.63
N VAL A 68 -8.71 1.63 8.00
CA VAL A 68 -9.50 0.40 8.15
C VAL A 68 -9.00 -0.37 9.36
N ALA A 69 -9.89 -1.14 10.00
CA ALA A 69 -9.52 -1.84 11.22
C ALA A 69 -10.31 -3.13 11.45
N ILE A 70 -9.73 -4.03 12.25
CA ILE A 70 -10.43 -5.16 12.86
C ILE A 70 -10.17 -5.21 14.36
N SER A 71 -11.04 -5.93 15.08
CA SER A 71 -10.68 -6.47 16.38
C SER A 71 -9.93 -7.77 16.19
N TYR A 72 -8.81 -7.95 16.88
CA TYR A 72 -8.06 -9.20 16.88
C TYR A 72 -7.60 -9.53 18.29
N ARG A 73 -8.17 -10.59 18.89
CA ARG A 73 -7.79 -11.12 20.22
C ARG A 73 -7.66 -10.04 21.30
N GLY A 74 -8.66 -9.17 21.37
CA GLY A 74 -8.77 -8.09 22.36
C GLY A 74 -7.98 -6.82 22.05
N ARG A 75 -7.34 -6.71 20.87
CA ARG A 75 -6.75 -5.47 20.35
C ARG A 75 -7.52 -4.94 19.16
N THR A 76 -7.26 -3.69 18.81
CA THR A 76 -7.68 -3.10 17.54
C THR A 76 -6.46 -2.93 16.64
N VAL A 77 -6.54 -3.47 15.44
CA VAL A 77 -5.48 -3.47 14.44
C VAL A 77 -5.89 -2.52 13.33
N TYR A 78 -5.11 -1.48 13.07
CA TYR A 78 -5.36 -0.46 12.05
C TYR A 78 -4.38 -0.58 10.90
N GLU A 79 -4.91 -0.36 9.71
CA GLU A 79 -4.16 -0.31 8.46
C GLU A 79 -4.66 0.82 7.55
N ALA A 80 -3.82 1.22 6.59
CA ALA A 80 -4.22 2.20 5.59
C ALA A 80 -5.38 1.67 4.73
N PRO A 81 -6.39 2.50 4.41
CA PRO A 81 -7.50 2.11 3.55
C PRO A 81 -7.05 1.95 2.09
N PRO A 82 -7.88 1.35 1.21
CA PRO A 82 -7.66 1.41 -0.23
C PRO A 82 -7.36 2.83 -0.71
N ASN A 83 -6.46 3.05 -1.65
CA ASN A 83 -5.79 2.11 -2.55
C ASN A 83 -4.59 1.32 -1.96
N SER A 84 -4.38 1.36 -0.64
CA SER A 84 -3.45 0.47 0.04
C SER A 84 -3.94 -0.99 0.09
N SER A 85 -2.97 -1.91 0.06
CA SER A 85 -3.17 -3.35 0.32
C SER A 85 -3.23 -3.70 1.81
N GLY A 86 -3.24 -2.74 2.74
CA GLY A 86 -3.21 -3.00 4.19
C GLY A 86 -4.35 -3.91 4.69
N HIS A 87 -5.49 -3.91 4.02
CA HIS A 87 -6.61 -4.82 4.32
C HIS A 87 -6.23 -6.31 4.25
N VAL A 88 -5.20 -6.69 3.46
CA VAL A 88 -4.75 -8.08 3.36
C VAL A 88 -4.31 -8.63 4.71
N LEU A 89 -3.48 -7.88 5.44
CA LEU A 89 -3.06 -8.27 6.79
C LEU A 89 -4.28 -8.40 7.73
N LEU A 90 -5.24 -7.48 7.62
CA LEU A 90 -6.46 -7.55 8.43
C LEU A 90 -7.28 -8.80 8.08
N GLN A 91 -7.42 -9.17 6.81
CA GLN A 91 -8.08 -10.40 6.41
C GLN A 91 -7.35 -11.65 6.93
N GLU A 92 -6.02 -11.67 6.80
CA GLU A 92 -5.18 -12.76 7.30
C GLU A 92 -5.36 -12.97 8.81
N LEU A 93 -5.30 -11.89 9.60
CA LEU A 93 -5.54 -11.93 11.04
C LEU A 93 -6.97 -12.36 11.38
N GLY A 94 -7.96 -11.84 10.65
CA GLY A 94 -9.36 -12.19 10.82
C GLY A 94 -9.64 -13.67 10.57
N MET A 95 -9.06 -14.26 9.52
CA MET A 95 -9.15 -15.69 9.26
C MET A 95 -8.38 -16.51 10.30
N PHE A 96 -7.18 -16.08 10.66
CA PHE A 96 -6.34 -16.75 11.65
C PHE A 96 -6.92 -16.73 13.07
N GLU A 97 -7.82 -15.79 13.39
CA GLU A 97 -8.52 -15.72 14.68
C GLU A 97 -9.36 -16.98 14.98
N HIS A 98 -9.76 -17.72 13.95
CA HIS A 98 -10.55 -18.96 14.07
C HIS A 98 -9.74 -20.19 14.51
N PHE A 99 -8.41 -20.10 14.58
CA PHE A 99 -7.54 -21.20 15.01
C PHE A 99 -6.92 -20.89 16.37
N ASP A 100 -6.67 -21.89 17.22
CA ASP A 100 -6.03 -21.67 18.52
C ASP A 100 -4.49 -21.61 18.37
N PRO A 101 -3.84 -20.46 18.62
CA PRO A 101 -2.39 -20.35 18.51
C PRO A 101 -1.65 -21.26 19.50
N GLN A 102 -2.28 -21.68 20.60
CA GLN A 102 -1.67 -22.62 21.55
C GLN A 102 -1.61 -24.04 21.00
N GLU A 103 -2.63 -24.45 20.24
CA GLU A 103 -2.68 -25.76 19.57
C GLU A 103 -1.60 -25.85 18.48
N TYR A 104 -1.50 -24.81 17.64
CA TYR A 104 -0.57 -24.82 16.53
C TYR A 104 0.82 -24.34 16.91
N GLY A 105 1.01 -23.62 18.03
CA GLY A 105 2.32 -23.19 18.52
C GLY A 105 3.04 -22.15 17.64
N TYR A 106 3.94 -21.37 18.23
CA TYR A 106 4.74 -20.38 17.51
C TYR A 106 5.80 -21.04 16.63
N MET A 107 5.91 -20.63 15.36
CA MET A 107 6.87 -21.14 14.38
C MET A 107 6.83 -22.66 14.16
N SER A 108 5.67 -23.28 14.31
CA SER A 108 5.50 -24.68 13.92
C SER A 108 5.12 -24.79 12.44
N SER A 109 5.19 -26.00 11.90
CA SER A 109 4.64 -26.27 10.57
C SER A 109 3.14 -25.97 10.49
N GLY A 110 2.38 -26.25 11.56
CA GLY A 110 0.94 -26.02 11.60
C GLY A 110 0.59 -24.53 11.57
N SER A 111 1.26 -23.70 12.38
CA SER A 111 0.99 -22.26 12.35
C SER A 111 1.45 -21.60 11.05
N ILE A 112 2.60 -22.01 10.51
CA ILE A 112 3.06 -21.53 9.20
C ILE A 112 2.09 -21.93 8.08
N HIS A 113 1.58 -23.16 8.10
CA HIS A 113 0.57 -23.63 7.15
C HIS A 113 -0.68 -22.74 7.19
N LEU A 114 -1.25 -22.54 8.38
CA LEU A 114 -2.45 -21.69 8.55
C LEU A 114 -2.22 -20.25 8.07
N MET A 115 -1.07 -19.65 8.39
CA MET A 115 -0.74 -18.29 7.93
C MET A 115 -0.61 -18.23 6.40
N VAL A 116 0.01 -19.24 5.77
CA VAL A 116 0.15 -19.32 4.31
C VAL A 116 -1.21 -19.49 3.63
N GLU A 117 -2.10 -20.36 4.14
CA GLU A 117 -3.42 -20.57 3.54
C GLU A 117 -4.32 -19.34 3.69
N ALA A 118 -4.32 -18.68 4.86
CA ALA A 118 -5.02 -17.41 5.06
C ALA A 118 -4.52 -16.34 4.09
N LYS A 119 -3.19 -16.21 3.96
CA LYS A 119 -2.56 -15.29 3.00
C LYS A 119 -3.01 -15.55 1.57
N LYS A 120 -3.02 -16.80 1.10
CA LYS A 120 -3.47 -17.10 -0.26
C LYS A 120 -4.89 -16.59 -0.51
N LEU A 121 -5.79 -16.76 0.44
CA LEU A 121 -7.19 -16.33 0.36
C LEU A 121 -7.31 -14.80 0.35
N ALA A 122 -6.56 -14.10 1.21
CA ALA A 122 -6.55 -12.64 1.27
C ALA A 122 -5.94 -12.01 0.01
N PHE A 123 -4.86 -12.57 -0.53
CA PHE A 123 -4.29 -12.13 -1.80
C PHE A 123 -5.24 -12.37 -2.98
N ALA A 124 -6.01 -13.46 -2.97
CA ALA A 124 -7.02 -13.69 -4.00
C ALA A 124 -8.09 -12.59 -4.00
N ASP A 125 -8.56 -12.17 -2.82
CA ASP A 125 -9.50 -11.05 -2.67
C ASP A 125 -8.85 -9.72 -3.09
N ARG A 126 -7.60 -9.47 -2.71
CA ARG A 126 -6.84 -8.28 -3.16
C ARG A 126 -6.79 -8.18 -4.68
N GLU A 127 -6.40 -9.25 -5.36
CA GLU A 127 -6.34 -9.28 -6.83
C GLU A 127 -7.74 -9.11 -7.45
N ALA A 128 -8.78 -9.52 -6.74
CA ALA A 128 -10.15 -9.42 -7.22
C ALA A 128 -10.78 -8.03 -7.08
N TYR A 129 -10.40 -7.28 -6.04
CA TYR A 129 -11.18 -6.11 -5.61
C TYR A 129 -10.37 -4.84 -5.34
N LEU A 130 -9.05 -4.91 -5.12
CA LEU A 130 -8.27 -3.73 -4.77
C LEU A 130 -7.87 -2.90 -5.99
N ALA A 131 -8.26 -1.63 -6.00
CA ALA A 131 -7.82 -0.60 -6.94
C ALA A 131 -7.93 0.80 -6.28
N ASP A 132 -8.07 1.86 -7.09
CA ASP A 132 -8.42 3.20 -6.60
C ASP A 132 -9.89 3.28 -6.20
N PRO A 133 -10.23 3.58 -4.93
CA PRO A 133 -11.63 3.73 -4.50
C PRO A 133 -12.38 4.89 -5.21
N HIS A 134 -11.66 5.84 -5.82
CA HIS A 134 -12.28 6.90 -6.61
C HIS A 134 -12.81 6.39 -7.97
N TYR A 135 -12.24 5.30 -8.51
CA TYR A 135 -12.58 4.73 -9.82
C TYR A 135 -13.33 3.40 -9.75
N VAL A 136 -12.99 2.57 -8.76
CA VAL A 136 -13.54 1.23 -8.55
C VAL A 136 -14.28 1.22 -7.23
N ASP A 137 -15.39 0.49 -7.19
CA ASP A 137 -16.11 0.27 -5.95
C ASP A 137 -15.52 -0.93 -5.20
N ILE A 138 -14.96 -0.69 -4.02
CA ILE A 138 -14.21 -1.67 -3.25
C ILE A 138 -15.07 -2.10 -2.05
N PRO A 139 -15.41 -3.40 -1.91
CA PRO A 139 -16.26 -3.91 -0.83
C PRO A 139 -15.44 -4.12 0.46
N ILE A 140 -14.74 -3.07 0.91
CA ILE A 140 -13.79 -3.17 2.01
C ILE A 140 -14.45 -3.56 3.33
N GLU A 141 -15.65 -3.05 3.60
CA GLU A 141 -16.39 -3.41 4.81
C GLU A 141 -16.81 -4.88 4.80
N GLY A 142 -17.21 -5.41 3.63
CA GLY A 142 -17.55 -6.82 3.45
C GLY A 142 -16.32 -7.73 3.54
N MET A 143 -15.18 -7.31 2.97
CA MET A 143 -13.92 -8.06 3.05
C MET A 143 -13.39 -8.20 4.49
N LEU A 144 -13.77 -7.27 5.38
CA LEU A 144 -13.39 -7.24 6.79
C LEU A 144 -14.54 -7.65 7.73
N ASP A 145 -15.69 -8.06 7.19
CA ASP A 145 -16.83 -8.48 8.00
C ASP A 145 -16.50 -9.81 8.71
N PRO A 146 -16.76 -9.94 10.04
CA PRO A 146 -16.44 -11.16 10.78
C PRO A 146 -17.10 -12.43 10.23
N ALA A 147 -18.31 -12.33 9.65
CA ALA A 147 -18.99 -13.48 9.06
C ALA A 147 -18.35 -13.89 7.72
N TYR A 148 -17.88 -12.92 6.92
CA TYR A 148 -17.11 -13.20 5.71
C TYR A 148 -15.76 -13.85 6.04
N LEU A 149 -15.02 -13.29 7.00
CA LEU A 149 -13.74 -13.84 7.45
C LEU A 149 -13.90 -15.26 8.00
N SER A 150 -14.99 -15.53 8.73
CA SER A 150 -15.33 -16.88 9.18
C SER A 150 -15.65 -17.84 8.02
N GLU A 151 -16.34 -17.37 6.98
CA GLU A 151 -16.58 -18.17 5.78
C GLU A 151 -15.28 -18.52 5.07
N ARG A 152 -14.39 -17.53 4.88
CA ARG A 152 -13.09 -17.74 4.23
C ARG A 152 -12.21 -18.67 5.05
N ALA A 153 -12.19 -18.54 6.38
CA ALA A 153 -11.41 -19.42 7.26
C ALA A 153 -11.82 -20.91 7.15
N ARG A 154 -13.09 -21.22 6.83
CA ARG A 154 -13.54 -22.61 6.62
C ARG A 154 -12.93 -23.27 5.38
N LEU A 155 -12.36 -22.49 4.47
CA LEU A 155 -11.67 -23.01 3.27
C LEU A 155 -10.26 -23.49 3.58
N ILE A 156 -9.73 -23.18 4.77
CA ILE A 156 -8.39 -23.60 5.20
C ILE A 156 -8.49 -25.03 5.74
N ASP A 157 -8.00 -25.99 4.95
CA ASP A 157 -7.77 -27.35 5.39
C ASP A 157 -6.46 -27.41 6.18
N VAL A 158 -6.50 -27.90 7.42
CA VAL A 158 -5.33 -27.93 8.32
C VAL A 158 -4.28 -28.97 7.90
N ASP A 159 -4.68 -29.96 7.09
CA ASP A 159 -3.85 -31.09 6.66
C ASP A 159 -3.39 -30.97 5.20
N HIS A 160 -4.06 -30.12 4.38
CA HIS A 160 -3.78 -30.00 2.95
C HIS A 160 -3.68 -28.54 2.50
N ALA A 161 -2.65 -28.25 1.70
CA ALA A 161 -2.50 -26.94 1.06
C ALA A 161 -3.49 -26.78 -0.10
N ALA A 162 -4.15 -25.63 -0.20
CA ALA A 162 -5.03 -25.34 -1.32
C ALA A 162 -4.22 -25.17 -2.61
N GLU A 163 -4.64 -25.90 -3.66
CA GLU A 163 -4.05 -25.81 -5.01
C GLU A 163 -4.69 -24.70 -5.85
N ASN A 164 -6.01 -24.52 -5.71
CA ASN A 164 -6.79 -23.54 -6.46
C ASN A 164 -7.44 -22.55 -5.50
N VAL A 165 -6.87 -21.35 -5.41
CA VAL A 165 -7.38 -20.30 -4.52
C VAL A 165 -8.06 -19.21 -5.32
N VAL A 166 -9.36 -19.06 -5.06
CA VAL A 166 -10.24 -18.06 -5.64
C VAL A 166 -10.66 -17.06 -4.57
N GLU A 167 -10.97 -15.86 -5.01
CA GLU A 167 -11.62 -14.83 -4.22
C GLU A 167 -12.97 -15.31 -3.64
N GLY A 168 -13.40 -14.73 -2.53
CA GLY A 168 -14.77 -14.87 -2.05
C GLY A 168 -15.69 -13.79 -2.62
N ASP A 169 -16.95 -13.75 -2.17
CA ASP A 169 -17.90 -12.68 -2.52
C ASP A 169 -18.23 -11.79 -1.31
N PRO A 170 -17.41 -10.76 -1.03
CA PRO A 170 -17.64 -9.85 0.09
C PRO A 170 -18.89 -8.98 -0.09
N TRP A 171 -19.48 -8.88 -1.30
CA TRP A 171 -20.68 -8.07 -1.53
C TRP A 171 -21.92 -8.60 -0.80
N GLY A 172 -21.95 -9.90 -0.50
CA GLY A 172 -22.99 -10.50 0.35
C GLY A 172 -23.02 -9.94 1.77
N TYR A 173 -21.94 -9.32 2.22
CA TYR A 173 -21.73 -8.78 3.57
C TYR A 173 -21.77 -7.24 3.61
N MET A 174 -22.00 -6.62 2.45
CA MET A 174 -22.14 -5.17 2.34
C MET A 174 -23.59 -4.76 2.59
N SER A 175 -23.79 -3.64 3.29
CA SER A 175 -25.11 -3.01 3.44
C SER A 175 -25.58 -2.29 2.16
N ARG A 176 -24.70 -2.21 1.15
CA ARG A 176 -24.90 -1.52 -0.13
C ARG A 176 -24.50 -2.44 -1.28
N ARG A 177 -25.06 -2.18 -2.47
CA ARG A 177 -24.66 -2.83 -3.72
C ARG A 177 -23.52 -2.07 -4.41
N PRO A 178 -22.77 -2.71 -5.33
CA PRO A 178 -21.79 -2.02 -6.15
C PRO A 178 -22.41 -0.85 -6.91
N ASP A 179 -21.72 0.29 -6.97
CA ASP A 179 -22.11 1.40 -7.84
C ASP A 179 -21.90 1.01 -9.31
N SER A 180 -23.01 0.80 -10.02
CA SER A 180 -23.00 0.46 -11.46
C SER A 180 -22.28 1.46 -12.37
N ARG A 181 -21.98 2.67 -11.90
CA ARG A 181 -21.22 3.69 -12.65
C ARG A 181 -19.71 3.52 -12.51
N LYS A 182 -19.25 2.77 -11.51
CA LYS A 182 -17.84 2.47 -11.29
C LYS A 182 -17.49 1.12 -11.92
N LYS A 183 -16.22 0.94 -12.31
CA LYS A 183 -15.75 -0.37 -12.75
C LYS A 183 -15.83 -1.37 -11.60
N HIS A 184 -16.12 -2.61 -11.93
CA HIS A 184 -16.01 -3.80 -11.09
C HIS A 184 -15.31 -4.90 -11.91
N ARG A 185 -14.85 -5.97 -11.27
CA ARG A 185 -13.96 -6.94 -11.93
C ARG A 185 -14.61 -7.70 -13.07
N GLU A 186 -13.91 -7.74 -14.21
CA GLU A 186 -14.27 -8.56 -15.37
C GLU A 186 -13.23 -9.67 -15.74
N ALA A 187 -11.98 -9.64 -15.24
CA ALA A 187 -11.00 -10.74 -15.06
C ALA A 187 -9.54 -10.25 -15.22
N GLY A 188 -8.55 -11.13 -14.97
CA GLY A 188 -7.11 -10.89 -15.18
C GLY A 188 -6.27 -10.90 -13.89
N ARG A 189 -5.04 -11.42 -13.95
CA ARG A 189 -4.01 -11.36 -12.88
C ARG A 189 -2.65 -11.16 -13.54
N LEU A 190 -1.86 -10.20 -13.09
CA LEU A 190 -0.44 -10.02 -13.45
C LEU A 190 0.24 -9.22 -12.33
N HIS A 191 1.43 -9.64 -11.90
CA HIS A 191 2.35 -8.83 -11.09
C HIS A 191 3.80 -9.09 -11.50
N GLN A 192 4.59 -8.03 -11.59
CA GLN A 192 6.04 -8.10 -11.68
C GLN A 192 6.68 -7.71 -10.34
N VAL A 193 7.74 -8.45 -9.98
CA VAL A 193 8.43 -8.34 -8.70
C VAL A 193 9.45 -7.20 -8.73
N GLY A 194 9.46 -6.38 -7.68
CA GLY A 194 10.55 -5.46 -7.34
C GLY A 194 10.33 -4.93 -5.92
N SER A 195 11.38 -4.75 -5.13
CA SER A 195 11.24 -4.51 -3.68
C SER A 195 12.26 -3.54 -3.12
N ASP A 196 11.92 -2.25 -3.05
CA ASP A 196 12.68 -1.29 -2.23
C ASP A 196 11.77 -0.19 -1.67
N THR A 197 11.69 -0.13 -0.35
CA THR A 197 10.83 0.78 0.40
C THR A 197 11.56 1.17 1.67
N THR A 198 11.22 2.31 2.28
CA THR A 198 11.67 2.63 3.63
C THR A 198 10.46 2.76 4.55
N HIS A 199 10.62 2.24 5.76
CA HIS A 199 9.67 2.44 6.84
C HIS A 199 10.41 3.02 8.04
N PHE A 200 9.75 3.91 8.79
CA PHE A 200 10.21 4.33 10.10
C PHE A 200 9.04 4.58 11.03
N CYS A 201 9.30 4.44 12.33
CA CYS A 201 8.33 4.74 13.37
C CYS A 201 8.89 5.81 14.31
N VAL A 202 8.01 6.70 14.76
CA VAL A 202 8.31 7.68 15.81
C VAL A 202 7.20 7.60 16.87
N VAL A 203 7.59 7.46 18.13
CA VAL A 203 6.70 7.62 19.29
C VAL A 203 7.35 8.62 20.23
N ASP A 204 6.61 9.66 20.60
CA ASP A 204 7.10 10.69 21.51
C ASP A 204 6.55 10.54 22.94
N ARG A 205 7.07 11.37 23.85
CA ARG A 205 6.69 11.36 25.27
C ARG A 205 5.23 11.77 25.55
N TRP A 206 4.56 12.39 24.58
CA TRP A 206 3.18 12.83 24.68
C TRP A 206 2.20 11.80 24.11
N GLY A 207 2.70 10.71 23.55
CA GLY A 207 1.90 9.65 22.94
C GLY A 207 1.61 9.87 21.46
N ASN A 208 2.16 10.93 20.84
CA ASN A 208 2.06 11.05 19.38
C ASN A 208 2.86 9.92 18.76
N SER A 209 2.25 9.28 17.77
CA SER A 209 2.78 8.07 17.15
C SER A 209 2.63 8.17 15.64
N VAL A 210 3.71 7.89 14.91
CA VAL A 210 3.75 7.90 13.45
C VAL A 210 4.38 6.61 12.98
N GLY A 211 3.66 5.86 12.14
CA GLY A 211 4.23 4.82 11.29
C GLY A 211 4.22 5.35 9.86
N GLU A 212 5.40 5.65 9.30
CA GLU A 212 5.51 6.20 7.95
C GLU A 212 6.19 5.20 7.03
N LEU A 213 5.56 4.96 5.89
CA LEU A 213 6.07 4.05 4.88
C LEU A 213 6.01 4.75 3.53
N GLN A 214 7.18 5.01 2.96
CA GLN A 214 7.34 5.75 1.71
C GLN A 214 8.22 4.98 0.73
N SER A 215 7.89 5.06 -0.56
CA SER A 215 8.58 4.27 -1.58
C SER A 215 8.48 4.91 -2.96
N ILE A 216 9.58 4.80 -3.71
CA ILE A 216 9.65 5.10 -5.13
C ILE A 216 9.41 3.86 -6.01
N GLN A 217 8.80 2.82 -5.45
CA GLN A 217 8.47 1.51 -6.04
C GLN A 217 9.65 0.52 -6.05
N THR A 218 10.58 0.59 -6.99
CA THR A 218 11.78 -0.27 -7.02
C THR A 218 13.03 0.51 -6.63
N ALA A 219 14.18 -0.17 -6.42
CA ALA A 219 15.48 0.49 -6.29
C ALA A 219 15.66 1.51 -7.40
N PHE A 220 16.00 2.73 -7.00
CA PHE A 220 16.14 3.89 -7.88
C PHE A 220 14.89 4.28 -8.70
N GLY A 221 13.73 3.70 -8.41
CA GLY A 221 12.47 4.00 -9.09
C GLY A 221 12.56 3.82 -10.60
N SER A 222 12.27 4.88 -11.33
CA SER A 222 12.39 4.92 -12.80
C SER A 222 13.84 5.00 -13.30
N CYS A 223 14.81 5.17 -12.40
CA CYS A 223 16.20 5.55 -12.70
C CYS A 223 16.35 6.93 -13.38
N VAL A 224 15.30 7.75 -13.36
CA VAL A 224 15.26 9.07 -14.01
C VAL A 224 15.32 10.18 -12.96
N ILE A 225 16.28 11.08 -13.09
CA ILE A 225 16.32 12.34 -12.31
C ILE A 225 15.61 13.42 -13.12
N ALA A 226 14.64 14.08 -12.52
CA ALA A 226 13.83 15.10 -13.20
C ALA A 226 14.63 16.39 -13.42
N GLY A 227 15.23 16.52 -14.61
CA GLY A 227 16.00 17.69 -15.00
C GLY A 227 17.08 18.05 -13.99
N SER A 228 17.15 19.32 -13.64
CA SER A 228 18.12 19.90 -12.69
C SER A 228 17.65 19.92 -11.24
N THR A 229 16.55 19.24 -10.91
CA THR A 229 15.98 19.23 -9.55
C THR A 229 16.73 18.31 -8.58
N GLY A 230 17.46 17.31 -9.10
CA GLY A 230 18.05 16.24 -8.29
C GLY A 230 17.02 15.27 -7.68
N ILE A 231 15.74 15.37 -8.04
CA ILE A 231 14.66 14.47 -7.62
C ILE A 231 14.67 13.22 -8.51
N LEU A 232 14.75 12.05 -7.87
CA LEU A 232 14.63 10.76 -8.53
C LEU A 232 13.14 10.39 -8.64
N LEU A 233 12.66 10.17 -9.86
CA LEU A 233 11.26 9.85 -10.12
C LEU A 233 10.96 8.38 -9.78
N ASN A 234 9.82 8.14 -9.17
CA ASN A 234 9.31 6.78 -8.93
C ASN A 234 8.89 6.09 -10.23
N ASN A 235 8.73 4.77 -10.19
CA ASN A 235 8.10 3.97 -11.26
C ASN A 235 6.82 3.29 -10.78
N ARG A 236 6.08 3.94 -9.87
CA ARG A 236 4.91 3.37 -9.17
C ARG A 236 3.79 2.93 -10.12
N MET A 237 3.66 3.61 -11.26
CA MET A 237 2.68 3.30 -12.32
C MET A 237 2.81 1.87 -12.89
N THR A 238 3.91 1.16 -12.63
CA THR A 238 4.11 -0.25 -13.05
C THR A 238 3.18 -1.26 -12.39
N TYR A 239 2.46 -0.87 -11.32
CA TYR A 239 1.43 -1.71 -10.69
C TYR A 239 0.09 -1.73 -11.45
N TRP A 240 -0.11 -0.84 -12.42
CA TRP A 240 -1.32 -0.84 -13.25
C TRP A 240 -1.31 -1.94 -14.29
N HIS A 241 -2.51 -2.31 -14.72
CA HIS A 241 -2.75 -3.25 -15.79
C HIS A 241 -3.02 -2.51 -17.10
N LEU A 242 -2.65 -3.14 -18.22
CA LEU A 242 -2.92 -2.63 -19.57
C LEU A 242 -4.10 -3.37 -20.25
N ASP A 243 -4.71 -4.31 -19.55
CA ASP A 243 -5.95 -4.97 -19.96
C ASP A 243 -7.15 -4.07 -19.59
N PRO A 244 -7.93 -3.57 -20.56
CA PRO A 244 -9.07 -2.67 -20.31
C PRO A 244 -10.12 -3.23 -19.34
N ASP A 245 -10.22 -4.56 -19.25
CA ASP A 245 -11.21 -5.28 -18.44
C ASP A 245 -10.71 -5.53 -17.00
N HIS A 246 -9.45 -5.20 -16.71
CA HIS A 246 -8.89 -5.29 -15.38
C HIS A 246 -9.36 -4.14 -14.48
N ILE A 247 -9.63 -4.42 -13.20
CA ILE A 247 -10.11 -3.41 -12.23
C ILE A 247 -9.12 -2.26 -12.06
N ASP A 248 -7.83 -2.57 -12.01
CA ASP A 248 -6.74 -1.63 -11.86
C ASP A 248 -6.09 -1.31 -13.22
N TYR A 249 -6.93 -1.11 -14.25
CA TYR A 249 -6.50 -0.63 -15.56
C TYR A 249 -5.93 0.79 -15.47
N LEU A 250 -4.90 1.07 -16.27
CA LEU A 250 -4.29 2.40 -16.38
C LEU A 250 -5.30 3.44 -16.89
N ASN A 251 -5.73 4.35 -16.01
CA ASN A 251 -6.54 5.52 -16.37
C ASN A 251 -5.86 6.84 -15.99
N PRO A 252 -5.99 7.91 -16.79
CA PRO A 252 -5.51 9.24 -16.41
C PRO A 252 -6.11 9.71 -15.09
N GLY A 253 -5.26 10.13 -14.15
CA GLY A 253 -5.70 10.67 -12.85
C GLY A 253 -6.17 9.65 -11.83
N GLN A 254 -6.20 8.35 -12.17
CA GLN A 254 -6.35 7.28 -11.20
C GLN A 254 -5.08 7.18 -10.34
N LYS A 255 -5.21 6.73 -9.08
CA LYS A 255 -4.12 6.31 -8.21
C LYS A 255 -3.91 4.80 -8.40
N VAL A 256 -2.66 4.35 -8.54
CA VAL A 256 -2.40 2.91 -8.65
C VAL A 256 -2.55 2.22 -7.30
N ARG A 257 -3.08 0.99 -7.25
CA ARG A 257 -3.02 0.22 -6.00
C ARG A 257 -1.58 0.10 -5.51
N HIS A 258 -1.37 0.11 -4.19
CA HIS A 258 -0.03 0.01 -3.63
C HIS A 258 0.04 -0.92 -2.44
N THR A 259 1.25 -1.39 -2.17
CA THR A 259 1.50 -2.38 -1.11
C THR A 259 1.79 -1.77 0.25
N MET A 260 1.95 -0.44 0.31
CA MET A 260 2.38 0.28 1.52
C MET A 260 1.33 0.22 2.63
N ASN A 261 1.65 -0.43 3.76
CA ASN A 261 0.74 -0.70 4.88
C ASN A 261 1.41 -0.40 6.25
N PRO A 262 1.35 0.85 6.73
CA PRO A 262 1.85 1.17 8.07
C PRO A 262 0.88 0.64 9.13
N LEU A 263 1.32 -0.38 9.86
CA LEU A 263 0.53 -1.07 10.88
C LEU A 263 0.56 -0.32 12.22
N MET A 264 -0.61 -0.16 12.84
CA MET A 264 -0.72 0.26 14.23
C MET A 264 -1.68 -0.65 15.01
N VAL A 265 -1.23 -1.14 16.17
CA VAL A 265 -2.03 -1.96 17.09
C VAL A 265 -2.28 -1.17 18.37
N PHE A 266 -3.54 -1.12 18.78
CA PHE A 266 -3.98 -0.46 20.00
C PHE A 266 -4.70 -1.45 20.92
N SER A 267 -4.65 -1.18 22.21
CA SER A 267 -5.32 -1.98 23.26
C SER A 267 -6.86 -1.99 23.14
N ALA A 268 -7.42 -1.01 22.45
CA ALA A 268 -8.84 -0.80 22.17
C ALA A 268 -8.93 0.22 21.02
N PRO A 269 -10.13 0.52 20.49
CA PRO A 269 -10.26 1.56 19.50
C PRO A 269 -9.79 2.94 20.00
N VAL A 270 -9.20 3.76 19.12
CA VAL A 270 -8.56 5.04 19.49
C VAL A 270 -9.61 6.00 20.06
N GLU A 271 -10.79 6.02 19.46
CA GLU A 271 -11.95 6.80 19.88
C GLU A 271 -12.51 6.38 21.27
N LYS A 272 -12.13 5.20 21.76
CA LYS A 272 -12.46 4.68 23.10
C LYS A 272 -11.31 4.84 24.10
N GLY A 273 -10.28 5.60 23.75
CA GLY A 273 -9.11 5.82 24.61
C GLY A 273 -8.12 4.64 24.62
N GLY A 274 -8.12 3.82 23.56
CA GLY A 274 -7.13 2.78 23.35
C GLY A 274 -5.71 3.35 23.33
N LYS A 275 -4.75 2.59 23.87
CA LYS A 275 -3.34 2.98 23.92
C LYS A 275 -2.57 2.23 22.85
N LEU A 276 -1.60 2.90 22.22
CA LEU A 276 -0.70 2.27 21.27
C LEU A 276 0.06 1.12 21.97
N GLU A 277 0.01 -0.07 21.39
CA GLU A 277 0.79 -1.24 21.80
C GLU A 277 1.91 -1.57 20.80
N LEU A 278 1.67 -1.32 19.50
CA LEU A 278 2.65 -1.54 18.44
C LEU A 278 2.46 -0.51 17.32
N VAL A 279 3.57 0.04 16.83
CA VAL A 279 3.64 0.72 15.54
C VAL A 279 4.80 0.09 14.78
N CYS A 280 4.53 -0.41 13.59
CA CYS A 280 5.56 -1.02 12.76
C CYS A 280 5.13 -1.05 11.29
N GLY A 281 6.02 -1.59 10.48
CA GLY A 281 5.88 -1.74 9.05
C GLY A 281 7.19 -2.29 8.54
N THR A 282 7.15 -2.93 7.38
CA THR A 282 8.33 -3.49 6.74
C THR A 282 8.35 -3.05 5.30
N PRO A 283 9.53 -2.81 4.70
CA PRO A 283 9.63 -2.73 3.25
C PRO A 283 9.48 -4.13 2.62
N GLY A 284 9.25 -4.19 1.30
CA GLY A 284 9.23 -5.47 0.57
C GLY A 284 8.11 -5.68 -0.44
N ALA A 285 7.52 -4.62 -0.99
CA ALA A 285 6.43 -4.74 -1.96
C ALA A 285 5.29 -5.66 -1.47
N ASP A 286 4.98 -6.74 -2.19
CA ASP A 286 3.93 -7.68 -1.78
C ASP A 286 4.21 -8.44 -0.47
N THR A 287 5.44 -8.41 0.05
CA THR A 287 5.76 -9.06 1.32
C THR A 287 5.43 -8.23 2.54
N GLN A 288 4.97 -6.98 2.39
CA GLN A 288 4.77 -6.07 3.53
C GLN A 288 3.58 -6.45 4.42
N VAL A 289 2.59 -7.13 3.84
CA VAL A 289 1.35 -7.55 4.51
C VAL A 289 1.40 -9.00 5.02
N GLN A 290 2.54 -9.69 4.87
CA GLN A 290 2.73 -11.13 5.15
C GLN A 290 3.38 -11.41 6.50
#